data_AF-A0A9X8ZZF1-F1
#
_entry.id   AF-A0A9X8ZZF1-F1
#
_cell.length_a   1.000
_cell.length_b   1.000
_cell.length_c   1.000
_cell.angle_alpha   90.00
_cell.angle_beta   90.00
_cell.angle_gamma   90.00
#
_symmetry.space_group_name_H-M   'P 1'
#
loop_
_entity.id
_entity.type
_entity.pdbx_description
1 polymer ?
#
loop_
_entity_poly.entity_id
_entity_poly.type
_entity_poly.pdbx_seq_one_letter_code
_entity_poly.pdbx_strand_id
1 'polypeptide(L)'
;TKIEEVANYLLYKNDDITPLALQKLLYYAQGFCKVFTGTYLFEDDCEVGSHGPVYRVIFNKYKVYQYDNLEVNYDSTNQLTQIEKEILDCVINTLGCYSGKSLEKMILFDLPWEVTH
;
A
#
# COMPACT_ATOMS: atom_id res chain seq x y z
N THR A 1 -7.60 3.46 11.72
CA THR A 1 -6.56 2.53 12.23
C THR A 1 -5.21 2.91 11.66
N LYS A 2 -4.09 2.31 12.11
CA LYS A 2 -2.74 2.64 11.61
C LYS A 2 -2.62 2.44 10.09
N ILE A 3 -3.14 1.33 9.54
CA ILE A 3 -3.16 1.10 8.09
C ILE A 3 -3.96 2.16 7.31
N GLU A 4 -5.03 2.71 7.90
CA GLU A 4 -5.79 3.79 7.26
C GLU A 4 -5.02 5.11 7.25
N GLU A 5 -4.27 5.43 8.30
CA GLU A 5 -3.40 6.61 8.32
C GLU A 5 -2.32 6.50 7.24
N VAL A 6 -1.72 5.30 7.09
CA VAL A 6 -0.75 5.02 6.04
C VAL A 6 -1.39 5.13 4.65
N ALA A 7 -2.56 4.52 4.45
CA ALA A 7 -3.28 4.60 3.17
C ALA A 7 -3.60 6.06 2.82
N ASN A 8 -4.13 6.84 3.76
CA ASN A 8 -4.43 8.25 3.56
C ASN A 8 -3.16 9.05 3.23
N TYR A 9 -2.02 8.75 3.86
CA TYR A 9 -0.74 9.39 3.55
C TYR A 9 -0.27 9.11 2.13
N LEU A 10 -0.37 7.86 1.68
CA LEU A 10 -0.03 7.48 0.31
C LEU A 10 -0.89 8.22 -0.72
N LEU A 11 -2.21 8.27 -0.49
CA LEU A 11 -3.16 8.96 -1.36
C LEU A 11 -2.96 10.47 -1.37
N TYR A 12 -2.63 11.07 -0.22
CA TYR A 12 -2.33 12.51 -0.13
C TYR A 12 -1.10 12.93 -0.92
N LYS A 13 -0.08 12.06 -0.96
CA LYS A 13 1.19 12.36 -1.61
C LYS A 13 1.19 12.00 -3.10
N ASN A 14 0.18 11.29 -3.57
CA ASN A 14 0.09 10.82 -4.94
C ASN A 14 -1.39 10.67 -5.35
N ASP A 15 -1.87 11.66 -6.09
CA ASP A 15 -3.27 11.79 -6.50
C ASP A 15 -3.71 10.75 -7.56
N ASP A 16 -2.76 10.01 -8.14
CA ASP A 16 -2.99 9.05 -9.23
C ASP A 16 -2.91 7.58 -8.76
N ILE A 17 -3.36 7.32 -7.52
CA ILE A 17 -3.41 5.96 -6.96
C ILE A 17 -4.80 5.35 -7.13
N THR A 18 -4.87 4.29 -7.92
CA THR A 18 -6.05 3.38 -8.00
C THR A 18 -6.14 2.45 -6.79
N PRO A 19 -7.31 1.87 -6.49
CA PRO A 19 -7.46 0.89 -5.40
C PRO A 19 -6.48 -0.30 -5.48
N LEU A 20 -6.21 -0.79 -6.69
CA LEU A 20 -5.23 -1.86 -6.88
C LEU A 20 -3.80 -1.40 -6.55
N ALA A 21 -3.41 -0.22 -7.03
CA ALA A 21 -2.09 0.34 -6.73
C ALA A 21 -1.92 0.56 -5.22
N LEU A 22 -2.94 1.07 -4.53
CA LEU A 22 -2.92 1.26 -3.09
C LEU A 22 -2.61 -0.03 -2.32
N GLN A 23 -3.24 -1.15 -2.71
CA GLN A 23 -2.97 -2.46 -2.09
C GLN A 23 -1.50 -2.87 -2.22
N LYS A 24 -0.89 -2.63 -3.39
CA LYS A 24 0.51 -3.00 -3.64
C LYS A 24 1.48 -2.06 -2.94
N LEU A 25 1.18 -0.75 -2.91
CA LEU A 25 1.98 0.22 -2.17
C LEU A 25 1.97 -0.05 -0.67
N LEU A 26 0.82 -0.46 -0.10
CA LEU A 26 0.75 -0.88 1.31
C LEU A 26 1.61 -2.11 1.60
N TYR A 27 1.59 -3.10 0.70
CA TYR A 27 2.44 -4.28 0.82
C TYR A 27 3.93 -3.93 0.82
N TYR A 28 4.36 -3.07 -0.12
CA TYR A 28 5.74 -2.60 -0.16
C TYR A 28 6.09 -1.73 1.06
N ALA A 29 5.19 -0.85 1.52
CA ALA A 29 5.41 -0.04 2.72
C ALA A 29 5.63 -0.90 3.97
N GLN A 30 4.85 -1.97 4.14
CA GLN A 30 5.03 -2.93 5.24
C GLN A 30 6.41 -3.62 5.15
N GLY A 31 6.81 -4.06 3.95
CA GLY A 31 8.12 -4.68 3.72
C GLY A 31 9.30 -3.73 3.95
N PHE A 32 9.24 -2.52 3.40
CA PHE A 32 10.26 -1.49 3.57
C PHE A 32 10.41 -1.12 5.05
N CYS A 33 9.30 -0.90 5.76
CA CYS A 33 9.35 -0.63 7.19
C CYS A 33 10.04 -1.77 7.95
N LYS A 34 9.63 -3.01 7.68
CA LYS A 34 10.24 -4.19 8.32
C LYS A 34 11.75 -4.29 8.08
N VAL A 35 12.21 -3.96 6.88
CA VAL A 35 13.64 -3.98 6.51
C VAL A 35 14.42 -2.87 7.21
N PHE A 36 13.89 -1.64 7.25
CA PHE A 36 14.62 -0.48 7.80
C PHE A 36 14.55 -0.35 9.32
N THR A 37 13.44 -0.74 9.95
CA THR A 37 13.21 -0.54 11.38
C THR A 37 13.21 -1.84 12.18
N GLY A 38 13.06 -2.99 11.52
CA GLY A 38 12.87 -4.28 12.17
C GLY A 38 11.44 -4.52 12.69
N THR A 39 10.54 -3.54 12.59
CA THR A 39 9.15 -3.63 13.07
C THR A 39 8.15 -3.52 11.91
N TYR A 40 6.93 -4.03 12.12
CA TYR A 40 5.85 -3.85 11.16
C TYR A 40 5.27 -2.44 11.29
N LEU A 41 4.83 -1.85 10.17
CA LEU A 41 4.25 -0.51 10.10
C LEU A 41 2.82 -0.49 10.68
N PHE A 42 2.10 -1.60 10.52
CA PHE A 42 0.75 -1.82 11.05
C PHE A 42 0.53 -3.32 11.32
N GLU A 43 -0.48 -3.63 12.11
CA GLU A 43 -0.79 -5.01 12.58
C GLU A 43 -1.85 -5.72 11.71
N ASP A 44 -2.47 -5.03 10.76
CA ASP A 44 -3.49 -5.61 9.90
C ASP A 44 -2.95 -6.77 9.05
N ASP A 45 -3.69 -7.88 9.05
CA ASP A 45 -3.33 -9.10 8.32
C ASP A 45 -3.33 -8.90 6.81
N CYS A 46 -2.32 -9.46 6.16
CA CYS A 46 -2.23 -9.52 4.70
C CYS A 46 -2.77 -10.87 4.22
N GLU A 47 -3.85 -10.86 3.44
CA GLU A 47 -4.41 -12.04 2.80
C GLU A 47 -3.87 -12.21 1.37
N VAL A 48 -3.97 -13.41 0.82
CA VAL A 48 -3.69 -13.68 -0.59
C VAL A 48 -5.00 -13.67 -1.38
N GLY A 49 -5.17 -12.70 -2.27
CA GLY A 49 -6.27 -12.63 -3.22
C GLY A 49 -5.83 -12.96 -4.64
N SER A 50 -6.76 -12.91 -5.60
CA SER A 50 -6.51 -13.18 -7.03
C SER A 50 -5.45 -12.27 -7.67
N HIS A 51 -5.18 -11.12 -7.04
CA HIS A 51 -4.19 -10.15 -7.47
C HIS A 51 -2.95 -10.12 -6.54
N GLY A 52 -2.72 -11.18 -5.77
CA GLY A 52 -1.66 -11.25 -4.76
C GLY A 52 -2.08 -10.60 -3.41
N PRO A 53 -1.15 -10.00 -2.66
CA PRO A 53 -1.41 -9.52 -1.30
C PRO A 53 -2.52 -8.47 -1.25
N VAL A 54 -3.41 -8.63 -0.27
CA VAL A 54 -4.56 -7.74 -0.05
C VAL A 54 -4.82 -7.53 1.43
N TYR A 55 -5.04 -6.28 1.81
CA TYR A 55 -5.52 -5.87 3.13
C TYR A 55 -7.02 -5.63 3.05
N ARG A 56 -7.82 -6.56 3.60
CA ARG A 56 -9.29 -6.56 3.49
C ARG A 56 -9.93 -5.28 3.98
N VAL A 57 -9.41 -4.71 5.07
CA VAL A 57 -9.92 -3.45 5.65
C VAL A 57 -9.87 -2.33 4.60
N ILE A 58 -8.74 -2.17 3.92
CA ILE A 58 -8.56 -1.17 2.87
C ILE A 58 -9.32 -1.53 1.60
N PHE A 59 -9.32 -2.81 1.19
CA PHE A 59 -10.05 -3.25 0.01
C PHE A 59 -11.54 -2.96 0.14
N ASN A 60 -12.15 -3.32 1.27
CA ASN A 60 -13.58 -3.10 1.49
C ASN A 60 -13.97 -1.62 1.49
N LYS A 61 -13.05 -0.75 1.94
CA LYS A 61 -13.24 0.70 1.94
C LYS A 61 -13.24 1.30 0.54
N TYR A 62 -12.28 0.89 -0.31
CA TYR A 62 -12.05 1.53 -1.60
C TYR A 62 -12.56 0.73 -2.82
N LYS A 63 -13.10 -0.48 -2.65
CA LYS A 63 -13.63 -1.31 -3.76
C LYS A 63 -14.70 -0.62 -4.61
N VAL A 64 -15.44 0.35 -4.04
CA VAL A 64 -16.50 1.08 -4.73
C VAL A 64 -15.95 1.96 -5.87
N TYR A 65 -14.70 2.40 -5.77
CA TYR A 65 -14.03 3.24 -6.77
C TYR A 65 -13.54 2.46 -7.98
N GLN A 66 -13.52 1.12 -7.92
CA GLN A 66 -13.09 0.24 -9.02
C GLN A 66 -11.71 0.60 -9.60
N TYR A 67 -11.68 1.33 -10.72
CA TYR A 67 -10.48 1.75 -11.45
C TYR A 67 -10.24 3.26 -11.39
N ASP A 68 -11.12 4.01 -10.74
CA ASP A 68 -11.00 5.46 -10.60
C ASP A 68 -9.97 5.82 -9.53
N ASN A 69 -9.43 7.04 -9.65
CA ASN A 69 -8.53 7.60 -8.64
C ASN A 69 -9.26 7.81 -7.32
N LEU A 70 -8.53 7.64 -6.22
CA LEU A 70 -9.06 7.81 -4.89
C LEU A 70 -8.90 9.27 -4.43
N GLU A 71 -10.02 9.96 -4.25
CA GLU A 71 -10.02 11.29 -3.63
C GLU A 71 -10.04 11.17 -2.11
N VAL A 72 -9.07 11.79 -1.42
CA VAL A 72 -9.01 11.79 0.04
C VAL A 72 -8.78 13.20 0.58
N ASN A 73 -9.62 13.58 1.56
CA ASN A 73 -9.31 14.68 2.46
C ASN A 73 -8.27 14.19 3.48
N TYR A 74 -7.01 14.54 3.23
CA TYR A 74 -5.94 14.24 4.17
C TYR A 74 -5.97 15.20 5.35
N ASP A 75 -6.17 14.63 6.54
CA ASP A 75 -6.01 15.35 7.78
C ASP A 75 -4.53 15.33 8.19
N SER A 76 -3.94 16.52 8.34
CA SER A 76 -2.55 16.71 8.74
C SER A 76 -2.26 16.30 10.18
N THR A 77 -3.27 15.85 10.94
CA THR A 77 -3.17 15.36 12.32
C THR A 77 -2.80 13.87 12.48
N ASN A 78 -2.36 13.17 11.42
CA ASN A 78 -2.00 11.74 11.52
C ASN A 78 -0.89 11.46 12.54
N GLN A 79 -0.95 10.26 13.13
CA GLN A 79 -0.03 9.78 14.17
C GLN A 79 1.19 9.03 13.58
N LEU A 80 1.52 9.28 12.31
CA LEU A 80 2.72 8.71 11.69
C LEU A 80 3.96 9.44 12.21
N THR A 81 4.91 8.67 12.70
CA THR A 81 6.23 9.14 13.13
C THR A 81 7.05 9.64 11.93
N GLN A 82 8.11 10.39 12.21
CA GLN A 82 8.98 10.92 11.17
C GLN A 82 9.63 9.81 10.32
N ILE A 83 10.11 8.74 10.95
CA ILE A 83 10.74 7.61 10.26
C ILE A 83 9.74 6.89 9.36
N GLU A 84 8.50 6.69 9.82
CA GLU A 84 7.45 6.09 9.00
C GLU A 84 7.14 6.95 7.77
N LYS A 85 7.08 8.28 7.92
CA LYS A 85 6.88 9.21 6.81
C LYS A 85 8.02 9.14 5.80
N GLU A 86 9.27 9.11 6.25
CA GLU A 86 10.45 8.98 5.38
C GLU A 86 10.43 7.66 4.58
N ILE A 87 10.01 6.57 5.20
CA ILE A 87 9.86 5.27 4.53
C ILE A 87 8.73 5.34 3.50
N LEU A 88 7.59 5.95 3.84
CA LEU A 88 6.47 6.11 2.91
C LEU A 88 6.84 7.01 1.72
N ASP A 89 7.54 8.12 1.97
CA ASP A 89 8.06 8.99 0.92
C ASP A 89 9.04 8.20 0.01
N CYS A 90 9.88 7.34 0.57
CA CYS A 90 10.76 6.46 -0.20
C CYS A 90 9.97 5.49 -1.09
N VAL A 91 8.92 4.87 -0.56
CA VAL A 91 8.02 3.98 -1.31
C VAL A 91 7.33 4.74 -2.44
N ILE A 92 6.79 5.93 -2.17
CA ILE A 92 6.14 6.77 -3.19
C ILE A 92 7.12 7.15 -4.29
N ASN A 93 8.31 7.62 -3.94
CA ASN A 93 9.32 8.06 -4.90
C ASN A 93 9.85 6.91 -5.76
N THR A 94 9.88 5.69 -5.23
CA THR A 94 10.41 4.51 -5.93
C THR A 94 9.34 3.79 -6.73
N LEU A 95 8.13 3.68 -6.20
CA LEU A 95 7.08 2.78 -6.69
C LEU A 95 5.79 3.49 -7.10
N GLY A 96 5.56 4.72 -6.66
CA GLY A 96 4.30 5.45 -6.86
C GLY A 96 4.00 5.81 -8.32
N CYS A 97 5.00 5.77 -9.21
CA CYS A 97 4.83 6.00 -10.65
C CYS A 97 4.33 4.77 -11.42
N TYR A 98 4.34 3.58 -10.81
CA TYR A 98 3.90 2.35 -11.46
C TYR A 98 2.40 2.14 -11.29
N SER A 99 1.76 1.68 -12.36
CA SER A 99 0.36 1.23 -12.29
C SER A 99 0.19 0.06 -11.32
N GLY A 100 -1.01 -0.11 -10.77
CA GLY A 100 -1.33 -1.27 -9.93
C GLY A 100 -1.05 -2.62 -10.59
N LYS A 101 -1.20 -2.71 -11.92
CA LYS A 101 -0.86 -3.91 -12.71
C LYS A 101 0.64 -4.14 -12.85
N SER A 102 1.43 -3.08 -12.93
CA SER A 102 2.88 -3.18 -12.94
C SER A 102 3.40 -3.66 -11.58
N LEU A 103 2.89 -3.07 -10.49
CA LEU A 103 3.24 -3.45 -9.11
C LEU A 103 2.81 -4.89 -8.79
N GLU A 104 1.61 -5.30 -9.23
CA GLU A 104 1.15 -6.69 -9.12
C GLU A 104 2.14 -7.66 -9.76
N LYS A 105 2.59 -7.39 -10.99
CA LYS A 105 3.56 -8.24 -11.69
C LYS A 105 4.90 -8.31 -10.97
N MET A 106 5.39 -7.18 -10.43
CA MET A 106 6.64 -7.16 -9.66
C MET A 106 6.53 -8.06 -8.43
N ILE A 107 5.46 -7.92 -7.63
CA ILE A 107 5.24 -8.75 -6.44
C ILE A 107 5.13 -10.23 -6.81
N LEU A 108 4.37 -10.57 -7.86
CA LEU A 108 4.21 -11.95 -8.29
C LEU A 108 5.51 -12.56 -8.83
N PHE A 109 6.42 -11.73 -9.38
CA PHE A 109 7.75 -12.17 -9.80
C PHE A 109 8.69 -12.42 -8.61
N ASP A 110 8.58 -11.60 -7.56
CA ASP A 110 9.40 -11.69 -6.36
C ASP A 110 8.94 -12.80 -5.39
N LEU A 111 7.68 -13.23 -5.47
CA LEU A 111 7.16 -14.35 -4.68
C LEU A 111 7.63 -15.69 -5.26
N PRO A 112 8.21 -16.59 -4.45
CA PRO A 112 8.60 -17.92 -4.91
C PRO A 112 7.36 -18.77 -5.18
N TRP A 113 6.88 -18.76 -6.42
CA TRP A 113 6.03 -19.74 -7.16
C TRP A 113 4.92 -20.55 -6.45
N GLU A 114 4.43 -20.18 -5.26
CA GLU A 114 3.27 -20.82 -4.64
C GLU A 114 1.96 -20.06 -4.94
N VAL A 115 1.80 -19.59 -6.17
CA VAL A 115 0.47 -19.26 -6.69
C VAL A 115 0.25 -20.02 -7.99
N THR A 116 0.47 -21.34 -7.91
CA THR A 116 -0.12 -22.27 -8.86
C THR A 116 -1.47 -22.70 -8.29
N HIS A 117 -2.55 -22.13 -8.82
CA HIS A 117 -3.80 -22.81 -9.25
C HIS A 117 -4.97 -21.82 -9.36
#